data_AF-A0A3D1RMT5-F1
#
_entry.id   AF-A0A3D1RMT5-F1
#
_cell.length_a   1.000
_cell.length_b   1.000
_cell.length_c   1.000
_cell.angle_alpha   90.00
_cell.angle_beta   90.00
_cell.angle_gamma   90.00
#
_symmetry.space_group_name_H-M   'P 1'
#
loop_
_entity.id
_entity.type
_entity.pdbx_description
1 polymer ?
#
loop_
_entity_poly.entity_id
_entity_poly.type
_entity_poly.pdbx_seq_one_letter_code
_entity_poly.pdbx_strand_id
1 'polypeptide(L)'
;MPPKVVVAMSGGVDSSVAAYLLKKQGYEVIGVTMQVWPQPEDRAGACCSLDAVNDARRVAWKLEIPHYVMNFRDEFEQKVIQYFCREYLIGRTPNPCIACNRYIKFESLLHKSLAMGAEYIATGHYAR
;
A
#
# COMPACT_ATOMS: atom_id res chain seq x y z
N MET A 1 -5.50 -19.54 -16.57
CA MET A 1 -5.99 -18.82 -15.37
C MET A 1 -5.95 -17.33 -15.69
N PRO A 2 -6.89 -16.52 -15.17
CA PRO A 2 -6.80 -15.07 -15.33
C PRO A 2 -5.49 -14.54 -14.71
N PRO A 3 -4.86 -13.49 -15.27
CA PRO A 3 -3.64 -12.94 -14.68
C PRO A 3 -3.88 -12.41 -13.28
N LYS A 4 -2.93 -12.63 -12.37
CA LYS A 4 -3.05 -12.23 -10.97
C LYS A 4 -2.45 -10.84 -10.73
N VAL A 5 -3.23 -9.96 -10.11
CA VAL A 5 -2.83 -8.58 -9.78
C VAL A 5 -3.00 -8.29 -8.29
N VAL A 6 -1.94 -7.76 -7.69
CA VAL A 6 -1.99 -7.25 -6.31
C VAL A 6 -2.26 -5.75 -6.33
N VAL A 7 -3.35 -5.33 -5.71
CA VAL A 7 -3.74 -3.91 -5.63
C VAL A 7 -3.36 -3.36 -4.26
N ALA A 8 -2.54 -2.31 -4.23
CA ALA A 8 -2.25 -1.55 -3.02
C ALA A 8 -3.49 -0.75 -2.58
N MET A 9 -4.20 -1.24 -1.57
CA MET A 9 -5.43 -0.65 -1.03
C MET A 9 -5.14 0.13 0.25
N SER A 10 -5.25 1.46 0.17
CA SER A 10 -5.05 2.38 1.30
C SER A 10 -6.32 2.63 2.12
N GLY A 11 -7.46 2.06 1.72
CA GLY A 11 -8.79 2.42 2.24
C GLY A 11 -9.41 3.63 1.53
N GLY A 12 -8.65 4.32 0.67
CA GLY A 12 -9.14 5.43 -0.15
C GLY A 12 -9.94 4.97 -1.37
N VAL A 13 -10.74 5.89 -1.91
CA VAL A 13 -11.59 5.67 -3.08
C VAL A 13 -10.81 5.26 -4.32
N ASP A 14 -9.65 5.85 -4.58
CA ASP A 14 -8.88 5.61 -5.82
C ASP A 14 -8.43 4.14 -5.91
N SER A 15 -7.85 3.63 -4.82
CA SER A 15 -7.43 2.23 -4.75
C SER A 15 -8.60 1.24 -4.79
N SER A 16 -9.75 1.65 -4.25
CA SER A 16 -10.99 0.87 -4.26
C SER A 16 -11.56 0.75 -5.68
N VAL A 17 -11.62 1.86 -6.41
CA VAL A 17 -12.07 1.90 -7.79
C VAL A 17 -11.09 1.17 -8.71
N ALA A 18 -9.78 1.30 -8.48
CA ALA A 18 -8.77 0.54 -9.22
C ALA A 18 -8.98 -0.98 -9.08
N ALA A 19 -9.20 -1.47 -7.85
CA ALA A 19 -9.50 -2.89 -7.61
C ALA A 19 -10.80 -3.35 -8.30
N TYR A 20 -11.85 -2.53 -8.23
CA TYR A 20 -13.12 -2.80 -8.91
C TYR A 20 -12.96 -2.88 -10.44
N LEU A 21 -12.23 -1.93 -11.04
CA LEU A 21 -12.00 -1.90 -12.48
C LEU A 21 -11.23 -3.12 -12.96
N LEU A 22 -10.17 -3.52 -12.23
CA LEU A 22 -9.39 -4.73 -12.56
C LEU A 22 -10.23 -6.01 -12.42
N LYS A 23 -11.06 -6.11 -11.36
CA LYS A 23 -11.99 -7.24 -11.21
C LYS A 23 -12.97 -7.28 -12.38
N LYS A 24 -13.54 -6.13 -12.76
CA LYS A 24 -14.45 -6.01 -13.92
C LYS A 24 -13.78 -6.39 -15.25
N GLN A 25 -12.48 -6.19 -15.37
CA GLN A 25 -11.67 -6.59 -16.52
C GLN A 25 -11.29 -8.08 -16.53
N GLY A 26 -11.63 -8.83 -15.48
CA GLY A 26 -11.43 -10.28 -15.41
C GLY A 26 -10.10 -10.73 -14.80
N TYR A 27 -9.36 -9.84 -14.13
CA TYR A 27 -8.14 -10.22 -13.39
C TYR A 27 -8.47 -10.98 -12.10
N GLU A 28 -7.55 -11.84 -11.67
CA GLU A 28 -7.54 -12.37 -10.30
C GLU A 28 -6.96 -11.30 -9.36
N VAL A 29 -7.85 -10.57 -8.68
CA VAL A 29 -7.46 -9.42 -7.86
C VAL A 29 -7.23 -9.83 -6.41
N ILE A 30 -6.10 -9.42 -5.84
CA ILE A 30 -5.80 -9.51 -4.41
C ILE A 30 -5.59 -8.10 -3.85
N GLY A 31 -6.34 -7.71 -2.83
CA GLY A 31 -6.15 -6.45 -2.12
C GLY A 31 -5.05 -6.56 -1.06
N VAL A 32 -4.17 -5.57 -0.98
CA VAL A 32 -3.14 -5.50 0.07
C VAL A 32 -3.09 -4.12 0.70
N THR A 33 -3.16 -4.07 2.03
CA THR A 33 -2.85 -2.85 2.78
C THR A 33 -1.44 -2.92 3.35
N MET A 34 -0.63 -1.90 3.08
CA MET A 34 0.75 -1.79 3.55
C MET A 34 0.77 -1.18 4.96
N GLN A 35 1.19 -1.94 5.95
CA GLN A 35 1.42 -1.44 7.30
C GLN A 35 2.82 -0.87 7.42
N VAL A 36 2.92 0.46 7.44
CA VAL A 36 4.20 1.20 7.50
C VAL A 36 4.47 1.85 8.85
N TRP A 37 3.44 1.99 9.70
CA TRP A 37 3.57 2.56 11.04
C TRP A 37 3.15 1.61 12.16
N PRO A 38 3.74 1.77 13.38
CA PRO A 38 3.22 1.10 14.56
C PRO A 38 1.77 1.52 14.79
N GLN A 39 0.93 0.57 15.16
CA GLN A 39 -0.36 0.92 15.75
C GLN A 39 -0.04 1.53 17.11
N PRO A 40 -0.45 2.77 17.40
CA PRO A 40 -0.35 3.27 18.75
C PRO A 40 -1.32 2.46 19.59
N GLU A 41 -0.75 1.62 20.44
CA GLU A 41 -1.46 1.09 21.61
C GLU A 41 -1.97 2.33 22.38
N ASP A 42 -3.29 2.45 22.50
CA ASP A 42 -3.96 3.32 23.46
C ASP A 42 -3.82 4.85 23.35
N ARG A 43 -3.68 5.42 22.14
CA ARG A 43 -3.99 6.85 21.94
C ARG A 43 -5.13 7.05 20.95
N ALA A 44 -6.32 7.32 21.51
CA ALA A 44 -7.44 7.94 20.81
C ALA A 44 -6.94 9.22 20.12
N GLY A 45 -6.76 9.15 18.79
CA GLY A 45 -6.25 10.28 18.00
C GLY A 45 -5.40 9.90 16.78
N ALA A 46 -4.91 8.66 16.68
CA ALA A 46 -4.23 8.21 15.46
C ALA A 46 -5.25 7.78 14.38
N CYS A 47 -5.84 8.77 13.73
CA CYS A 47 -6.89 8.70 12.71
C CYS A 47 -6.61 7.79 11.48
N CYS A 48 -5.41 7.19 11.33
CA CYS A 48 -4.94 6.76 9.99
C CYS A 48 -4.36 5.34 9.85
N SER A 49 -4.54 4.40 10.79
CA SER A 49 -4.02 3.03 10.59
C SER A 49 -5.06 1.91 10.68
N LEU A 50 -5.88 1.85 11.72
CA LEU A 50 -6.89 0.79 11.86
C LEU A 50 -8.09 1.02 10.93
N ASP A 51 -8.59 2.24 10.86
CA ASP A 51 -9.77 2.60 10.05
C ASP A 51 -9.49 2.41 8.56
N ALA A 52 -8.33 2.87 8.08
CA ALA A 52 -7.88 2.65 6.71
C ALA A 52 -7.81 1.16 6.32
N VAL A 53 -7.30 0.31 7.22
CA VAL A 53 -7.27 -1.15 7.02
C VAL A 53 -8.70 -1.72 7.02
N ASN A 54 -9.57 -1.25 7.92
CA ASN A 54 -10.96 -1.70 8.01
C ASN A 54 -11.75 -1.29 6.76
N ASP A 55 -11.54 -0.09 6.23
CA ASP A 55 -12.20 0.40 5.01
C ASP A 55 -11.70 -0.37 3.78
N ALA A 56 -10.40 -0.60 3.65
CA ALA A 56 -9.86 -1.47 2.61
C ALA A 56 -10.46 -2.89 2.68
N ARG A 57 -10.57 -3.46 3.89
CA ARG A 57 -11.19 -4.77 4.12
C ARG A 57 -12.66 -4.80 3.75
N ARG A 58 -13.43 -3.76 4.12
CA ARG A 58 -14.86 -3.64 3.78
C ARG A 58 -15.08 -3.56 2.28
N VAL A 59 -14.25 -2.77 1.57
CA VAL A 59 -14.29 -2.70 0.11
C VAL A 59 -13.95 -4.04 -0.51
N ALA A 60 -12.86 -4.68 -0.08
CA ALA A 60 -12.46 -5.99 -0.58
C ALA A 60 -13.54 -7.05 -0.36
N TRP A 61 -14.21 -7.03 0.80
CA TRP A 61 -15.35 -7.91 1.09
C TRP A 61 -16.53 -7.67 0.13
N LYS A 62 -16.93 -6.40 -0.10
CA LYS A 62 -17.98 -6.06 -1.07
C LYS A 62 -17.60 -6.44 -2.50
N LEU A 63 -16.32 -6.36 -2.82
CA LEU A 63 -15.78 -6.77 -4.10
C LEU A 63 -15.53 -8.26 -4.18
N GLU A 64 -15.75 -9.05 -3.12
CA GLU A 64 -15.44 -10.49 -3.05
C GLU A 64 -14.02 -10.81 -3.57
N ILE A 65 -13.02 -10.08 -3.05
CA ILE A 65 -11.59 -10.31 -3.30
C ILE A 65 -10.87 -10.59 -1.98
N PRO A 66 -9.84 -11.45 -1.98
CA PRO A 66 -9.01 -11.62 -0.79
C PRO A 66 -8.29 -10.31 -0.42
N HIS A 67 -8.14 -10.07 0.88
CA HIS A 67 -7.45 -8.89 1.42
C HIS A 67 -6.43 -9.31 2.48
N TYR A 68 -5.21 -8.79 2.35
CA TYR A 68 -4.13 -9.03 3.29
C TYR A 68 -3.55 -7.72 3.82
N VAL A 69 -3.00 -7.77 5.03
CA VAL A 69 -2.18 -6.71 5.59
C VAL A 69 -0.74 -7.17 5.58
N MET A 70 0.14 -6.40 4.93
CA MET A 70 1.56 -6.71 4.83
C MET A 70 2.39 -5.70 5.60
N ASN A 71 3.33 -6.20 6.40
CA ASN A 71 4.24 -5.38 7.17
C ASN A 71 5.41 -4.88 6.28
N PHE A 72 5.60 -3.56 6.27
CA PHE A 72 6.70 -2.84 5.60
C PHE A 72 7.36 -1.83 6.55
N ARG A 73 7.19 -1.98 7.86
CA ARG A 73 7.64 -1.00 8.86
C ARG A 73 9.16 -0.80 8.81
N ASP A 74 9.92 -1.89 8.77
CA ASP A 74 11.38 -1.83 8.80
C ASP A 74 11.92 -1.18 7.52
N GLU A 75 11.39 -1.57 6.35
CA GLU A 75 11.76 -0.96 5.08
C GLU A 75 11.36 0.52 5.04
N PHE A 76 10.18 0.90 5.55
CA PHE A 76 9.73 2.29 5.61
C PHE A 76 10.59 3.16 6.53
N GLU A 77 10.90 2.66 7.73
CA GLU A 77 11.77 3.35 8.67
C GLU A 77 13.15 3.62 8.05
N GLN A 78 13.79 2.57 7.52
CA GLN A 78 15.14 2.67 6.97
C GLN A 78 15.22 3.52 5.69
N LYS A 79 14.26 3.35 4.77
CA LYS A 79 14.34 3.91 3.42
C LYS A 79 13.62 5.25 3.26
N VAL A 80 12.63 5.54 4.10
CA VAL A 80 11.81 6.76 4.01
C VAL A 80 12.11 7.69 5.18
N ILE A 81 11.97 7.21 6.42
CA ILE A 81 12.04 8.05 7.61
C ILE A 81 13.46 8.49 7.91
N GLN A 82 14.40 7.55 7.95
CA GLN A 82 15.80 7.93 8.19
C GLN A 82 16.34 8.83 7.06
N TYR A 83 15.93 8.62 5.81
CA TYR A 83 16.25 9.53 4.69
C TYR A 83 15.69 10.93 4.96
N PHE A 84 14.41 11.03 5.29
CA PHE A 84 13.74 12.28 5.59
C PHE A 84 14.43 13.04 6.73
N CYS A 85 14.71 12.37 7.86
CA CYS A 85 15.42 12.97 8.99
C CYS A 85 16.83 13.44 8.62
N ARG A 86 17.62 12.61 7.92
CA ARG A 86 18.99 12.97 7.51
C ARG A 86 19.04 14.20 6.62
N GLU A 87 18.16 14.31 5.63
CA GLU A 87 18.13 15.47 4.73
C GLU A 87 17.75 16.76 5.46
N TYR A 88 16.82 16.69 6.41
CA TYR A 88 16.49 17.84 7.27
C TYR A 88 17.66 18.27 8.15
N LEU A 89 18.40 17.32 8.72
CA LEU A 89 19.57 17.62 9.57
C LEU A 89 20.69 18.35 8.81
N ILE A 90 20.75 18.23 7.49
CA ILE A 90 21.71 18.94 6.63
C ILE A 90 21.11 20.18 5.93
N GLY A 91 19.95 20.66 6.40
CA GLY A 91 19.34 21.91 5.94
C GLY A 91 18.62 21.81 4.59
N ARG A 92 18.23 20.61 4.16
CA ARG A 92 17.44 20.39 2.93
C ARG A 92 15.96 20.15 3.25
N THR A 93 15.14 20.28 2.22
CA THR A 93 13.70 19.97 2.26
C THR A 93 13.42 18.69 1.46
N PRO A 94 13.49 17.50 2.08
CA PRO A 94 13.26 16.23 1.40
C PRO A 94 11.79 15.99 1.06
N ASN A 95 11.54 15.23 0.00
CA ASN A 95 10.22 14.67 -0.32
C ASN A 95 10.17 13.17 0.06
N PRO A 96 9.52 12.78 1.17
CA PRO A 96 9.44 11.38 1.60
C PRO A 96 8.53 10.54 0.70
N CYS A 97 7.55 11.16 0.02
CA CYS A 97 6.62 10.45 -0.86
C CYS A 97 7.32 9.85 -2.07
N ILE A 98 8.36 10.51 -2.60
CA ILE A 98 9.19 9.97 -3.68
C ILE A 98 9.96 8.72 -3.23
N ALA A 99 10.56 8.77 -2.03
CA ALA A 99 11.25 7.62 -1.45
C ALA A 99 10.27 6.46 -1.17
N CYS A 100 9.09 6.76 -0.62
CA CYS A 100 8.04 5.78 -0.36
C CYS A 100 7.56 5.09 -1.65
N ASN A 101 7.29 5.86 -2.72
CA ASN A 101 6.89 5.29 -4.00
C ASN A 101 7.98 4.34 -4.53
N ARG A 102 9.23 4.79 -4.56
CA ARG A 102 10.36 3.98 -5.04
C ARG A 102 10.53 2.70 -4.24
N TYR A 103 10.84 2.83 -2.95
CA TYR A 103 11.33 1.71 -2.14
C TYR A 103 10.22 0.83 -1.57
N ILE A 104 9.03 1.39 -1.32
CA ILE A 104 7.94 0.66 -0.67
C ILE A 104 6.93 0.19 -1.72
N LYS A 105 6.33 1.13 -2.45
CA LYS A 105 5.19 0.81 -3.33
C LYS A 105 5.59 0.09 -4.62
N PHE A 106 6.72 0.43 -5.22
CA PHE A 106 7.14 -0.12 -6.51
C PHE A 106 8.31 -1.11 -6.43
N GLU A 107 9.01 -1.19 -5.30
CA GLU A 107 10.08 -2.16 -5.08
C GLU A 107 9.62 -3.25 -4.10
N SER A 108 9.46 -2.92 -2.82
CA SER A 108 9.14 -3.91 -1.78
C SER A 108 7.79 -4.61 -2.02
N LEU A 109 6.73 -3.87 -2.36
CA LEU A 109 5.42 -4.45 -2.69
C LEU A 109 5.50 -5.32 -3.94
N LEU A 110 6.22 -4.88 -4.97
CA LEU A 110 6.40 -5.67 -6.20
C LEU A 110 7.09 -7.00 -5.88
N HIS A 111 8.21 -6.98 -5.17
CA HIS A 111 8.93 -8.20 -4.79
C HIS A 111 8.05 -9.17 -3.98
N LYS A 112 7.33 -8.68 -2.96
CA LYS A 112 6.41 -9.53 -2.16
C LYS A 112 5.25 -10.05 -3.02
N SER A 113 4.74 -9.28 -3.97
CA SER A 113 3.63 -9.69 -4.85
C SER A 113 4.07 -10.76 -5.86
N LEU A 114 5.26 -10.61 -6.45
CA LEU A 114 5.86 -11.62 -7.34
C LEU A 114 6.08 -12.95 -6.60
N ALA A 115 6.53 -12.91 -5.34
CA ALA A 115 6.68 -14.10 -4.50
C ALA A 115 5.35 -14.81 -4.19
N MET A 116 4.22 -14.11 -4.29
CA MET A 116 2.87 -14.67 -4.19
C MET A 116 2.29 -15.15 -5.53
N GLY A 117 3.10 -15.12 -6.60
CA GLY A 117 2.69 -15.51 -7.94
C GLY A 117 1.78 -14.49 -8.64
N ALA A 118 1.82 -13.22 -8.23
CA ALA A 118 1.20 -12.15 -8.99
C ALA A 118 2.08 -11.80 -10.20
N GLU A 119 1.46 -11.43 -11.31
CA GLU A 119 2.14 -10.96 -12.52
C GLU A 119 2.23 -9.42 -12.54
N TYR A 120 1.30 -8.76 -11.84
CA TYR A 120 1.17 -7.32 -11.82
C TYR A 120 0.95 -6.79 -10.40
N ILE A 121 1.36 -5.54 -10.20
CA ILE A 121 0.85 -4.72 -9.09
C ILE A 121 0.04 -3.55 -9.66
N ALA A 122 -0.93 -3.08 -8.89
CA ALA A 122 -1.70 -1.90 -9.22
C ALA A 122 -1.87 -0.99 -8.00
N THR A 123 -2.09 0.29 -8.26
CA THR A 123 -2.27 1.31 -7.23
C THR A 123 -3.33 2.30 -7.67
N GLY A 124 -3.83 3.13 -6.74
CA GLY A 124 -4.72 4.26 -7.05
C GLY A 124 -4.01 5.51 -7.56
N HIS A 125 -2.75 5.45 -8.03
CA HIS A 125 -2.08 6.64 -8.56
C HIS A 125 -2.65 7.01 -9.93
N TYR A 126 -2.86 8.31 -10.14
CA TYR A 126 -3.24 8.87 -11.43
C TYR A 126 -2.01 9.08 -12.32
N ALA A 127 -1.59 8.03 -13.00
CA ALA A 127 -0.48 8.02 -13.95
C ALA A 127 -0.77 7.06 -15.13
N ARG A 128 -0.11 7.24 -16.27
CA ARG A 128 -0.21 6.40 -17.47
C ARG A 128 1.14 6.25 -18.13
#